data_AF-A0A851KPR7-F1
#
_entry.id   AF-A0A851KPR7-F1
#
_cell.length_a   1.000
_cell.length_b   1.000
_cell.length_c   1.000
_cell.angle_alpha   90.00
_cell.angle_beta   90.00
_cell.angle_gamma   90.00
#
_symmetry.space_group_name_H-M   'P 1'
#
loop_
_entity.id
_entity.type
_entity.pdbx_description
1 polymer ?
#
loop_
_entity_poly.entity_id
_entity_poly.type
_entity_poly.pdbx_seq_one_letter_code
_entity_poly.pdbx_strand_id
1 'polypeptide(L)'
;PAEVALGALGTTRRLLLLLGLAGLLAGMAAGTWLLVKHLKEPQPEQGSPQEQDSSVTPACDDGEEEEPVVRGAPSTVSFRINTANSLLEARLEAHPGWLLVCHGHWGPSLGTLLCQQLGYLSMSQQKAVSLRDVQVSAGQQFLQVRPRQEGSLEDMWQVRSSCRSGRIVALQCSECGLQAGTVRVVGGTDVAPGRWPWQVSVCQGSQHRCGGSVLAPEWILTAAHCVHRYPGSGCPSRAPLPGGGSGSCSAAAPGPGAFSLPEPGRGLRSCPLGAVAVTAGAIRAVCLPPAPRDLLQGTQCWVSGWGYTAPGQAQVAGTLKEALVPLIGTRRCNSSCVYKGELTARMLCAGHLQGHVDACQGDSGGPLVCWDGSTWRLVGIVSWGQGCAEPNHPGVYTNVAQLLPWIHQVTQVSPA
;
A
#
# COMPACT_ATOMS: atom_id res chain seq x y z
N PRO A 1 46.00 62.45 -80.70
CA PRO A 1 45.10 62.60 -79.53
C PRO A 1 44.41 61.26 -79.21
N ALA A 2 45.00 60.27 -78.52
CA ALA A 2 45.98 60.27 -77.44
C ALA A 2 45.58 61.20 -76.27
N GLU A 3 44.39 60.94 -75.73
CA GLU A 3 44.01 60.94 -74.31
C GLU A 3 42.48 60.83 -74.25
N VAL A 4 41.93 60.26 -73.16
CA VAL A 4 40.49 60.11 -72.89
C VAL A 4 39.77 58.91 -73.55
N ALA A 5 40.19 57.69 -73.19
CA ALA A 5 39.26 56.55 -73.06
C ALA A 5 39.76 55.47 -72.07
N LEU A 6 40.72 55.80 -71.20
CA LEU A 6 41.19 54.93 -70.10
C LEU A 6 40.32 55.05 -68.82
N GLY A 7 39.21 55.81 -68.85
CA GLY A 7 38.40 56.12 -67.67
C GLY A 7 37.26 55.14 -67.34
N ALA A 8 36.83 54.28 -68.27
CA ALA A 8 35.61 53.47 -68.09
C ALA A 8 35.86 52.02 -67.63
N LEU A 9 37.09 51.49 -67.76
CA LEU A 9 37.45 50.14 -67.29
C LEU A 9 37.89 50.10 -65.81
N GLY A 10 38.27 51.24 -65.25
CA GLY A 10 38.71 51.35 -63.84
C GLY A 10 37.56 51.41 -62.84
N THR A 11 36.44 52.01 -63.22
CA THR A 11 35.27 52.22 -62.36
C THR A 11 34.45 50.95 -62.16
N THR A 12 34.22 50.18 -63.23
CA THR A 12 33.53 48.88 -63.18
C THR A 12 34.31 47.84 -62.38
N ARG A 13 35.64 47.76 -62.52
CA ARG A 13 36.48 46.84 -61.75
C ARG A 13 36.55 47.21 -60.26
N ARG A 14 36.55 48.51 -59.94
CA ARG A 14 36.44 49.00 -58.54
C ARG A 14 35.08 48.73 -57.93
N LEU A 15 33.99 48.85 -58.69
CA LEU A 15 32.63 48.57 -58.21
C LEU A 15 32.44 47.07 -57.90
N LEU A 16 32.96 46.18 -58.75
CA LEU A 16 32.91 44.72 -58.51
C LEU A 16 33.76 44.31 -57.30
N LEU A 17 34.92 44.93 -57.09
CA LEU A 17 35.75 44.71 -55.90
C LEU A 17 35.05 45.19 -54.63
N LEU A 18 34.38 46.35 -54.67
CA LEU A 18 33.62 46.88 -53.53
C LEU A 18 32.40 46.01 -53.19
N LEU A 19 31.68 45.50 -54.19
CA LEU A 19 30.56 44.57 -53.99
C LEU A 19 31.04 43.22 -53.43
N GLY A 20 32.19 42.71 -53.90
CA GLY A 20 32.81 41.51 -53.35
C GLY A 20 33.28 41.69 -51.90
N LEU A 21 33.88 42.84 -51.57
CA LEU A 21 34.30 43.16 -50.21
C LEU A 21 33.09 43.31 -49.26
N ALA A 22 32.01 43.95 -49.73
CA ALA A 22 30.77 44.10 -48.96
C ALA A 22 30.10 42.74 -48.71
N GLY A 23 30.10 41.83 -49.69
CA GLY A 23 29.60 40.46 -49.52
C GLY A 23 30.40 39.64 -48.51
N LEU A 24 31.74 39.75 -48.54
CA LEU A 24 32.63 39.10 -47.57
C LEU A 24 32.43 39.65 -46.15
N LEU A 25 32.28 40.97 -45.99
CA LEU A 25 32.03 41.59 -44.69
C LEU A 25 30.65 41.21 -44.12
N ALA A 26 29.62 41.13 -44.96
CA ALA A 26 28.29 40.68 -44.55
C ALA A 26 28.28 39.19 -44.16
N GLY A 27 29.00 38.34 -44.91
CA GLY A 27 29.17 36.92 -44.58
C GLY A 27 29.93 36.70 -43.28
N MET A 28 31.01 37.46 -43.05
CA MET A 28 31.74 37.42 -41.79
C MET A 28 30.84 37.86 -40.63
N ALA A 29 30.11 38.97 -40.75
CA ALA A 29 29.20 39.46 -39.70
C ALA A 29 28.08 38.47 -39.36
N ALA A 30 27.47 37.82 -40.36
CA ALA A 30 26.47 36.79 -40.14
C ALA A 30 27.07 35.54 -39.49
N GLY A 31 28.30 35.16 -39.88
CA GLY A 31 29.06 34.08 -39.27
C GLY A 31 29.40 34.35 -37.80
N THR A 32 29.89 35.54 -37.47
CA THR A 32 30.15 35.93 -36.07
C THR A 32 28.86 36.00 -35.25
N TRP A 33 27.75 36.49 -35.82
CA TRP A 33 26.47 36.53 -35.14
C TRP A 33 25.92 35.13 -34.81
N LEU A 34 26.03 34.18 -35.75
CA LEU A 34 25.66 32.78 -35.52
C LEU A 34 26.59 32.09 -34.51
N LEU A 35 27.90 32.38 -34.55
CA LEU A 35 28.86 31.85 -33.57
C LEU A 35 28.58 32.36 -32.16
N VAL A 36 28.30 33.66 -32.00
CA VAL A 36 27.94 34.28 -30.71
C VAL A 36 26.60 33.72 -30.19
N LYS A 37 25.65 33.40 -31.07
CA LYS A 37 24.37 32.80 -30.68
C LYS A 37 24.49 31.33 -30.26
N HIS A 38 25.45 30.59 -30.80
CA HIS A 38 25.65 29.16 -30.48
C HIS A 38 26.72 28.87 -29.42
N LEU A 39 27.64 29.79 -29.13
CA LEU A 39 28.68 29.62 -28.11
C LEU A 39 28.36 30.28 -26.76
N LYS A 40 27.18 30.86 -26.60
CA LYS A 40 26.76 31.44 -25.32
C LYS A 40 26.22 30.35 -24.39
N GLU A 41 27.13 29.66 -23.70
CA GLU A 41 26.80 28.94 -22.46
C GLU A 41 26.33 29.94 -21.38
N PRO A 42 25.40 29.56 -20.50
CA PRO A 42 24.79 30.49 -19.56
C PRO A 42 25.74 30.74 -18.39
N GLN A 43 26.10 32.02 -18.16
CA GLN A 43 26.75 32.48 -16.94
C GLN A 43 25.80 33.31 -16.06
N PRO A 44 26.01 33.31 -14.74
CA PRO A 44 25.02 33.62 -13.72
C PRO A 44 24.89 35.13 -13.50
N GLU A 45 23.68 35.67 -13.50
CA GLU A 45 23.45 37.06 -13.08
C GLU A 45 23.37 37.17 -11.56
N GLN A 46 24.24 38.02 -11.00
CA GLN A 46 24.19 38.52 -9.64
C GLN A 46 22.97 39.42 -9.45
N GLY A 47 22.31 39.24 -8.31
CA GLY A 47 21.00 39.81 -8.01
C GLY A 47 20.95 41.32 -7.75
N SER A 48 19.79 41.87 -8.09
CA SER A 48 19.12 42.95 -7.34
C SER A 48 17.65 42.52 -7.18
N PRO A 49 16.97 42.94 -6.09
CA PRO A 49 15.94 42.13 -5.45
C PRO A 49 14.62 42.18 -6.22
N GLN A 50 14.36 41.15 -7.01
CA GLN A 50 13.00 40.73 -7.33
C GLN A 50 12.70 39.48 -6.53
N GLU A 51 11.60 39.53 -5.77
CA GLU A 51 10.95 38.38 -5.13
C GLU A 51 10.81 37.23 -6.13
N GLN A 52 11.78 36.32 -6.12
CA GLN A 52 11.63 34.99 -6.69
C GLN A 52 11.20 34.09 -5.54
N ASP A 53 9.90 33.84 -5.50
CA ASP A 53 9.31 32.67 -4.86
C ASP A 53 9.79 31.42 -5.63
N SER A 54 11.03 31.04 -5.38
CA SER A 54 11.52 29.71 -5.70
C SER A 54 10.93 28.76 -4.67
N SER A 55 9.85 28.07 -5.05
CA SER A 55 9.31 26.92 -4.32
C SER A 55 10.28 25.73 -4.40
N VAL A 56 11.47 25.90 -3.82
CA VAL A 56 12.21 24.77 -3.27
C VAL A 56 11.43 24.40 -2.03
N THR A 57 10.47 23.48 -2.16
CA THR A 57 9.90 22.81 -0.99
C THR A 57 11.07 22.25 -0.20
N PRO A 58 11.25 22.65 1.08
CA PRO A 58 12.32 22.10 1.89
C PRO A 58 12.10 20.59 1.95
N ALA A 59 13.08 19.84 1.46
CA ALA A 59 13.05 18.39 1.58
C ALA A 59 13.00 18.06 3.07
N CYS A 60 11.96 17.34 3.49
CA CYS A 60 11.83 16.79 4.83
C CYS A 60 12.92 15.73 5.04
N ASP A 61 14.12 16.18 5.41
CA ASP A 61 15.27 15.34 5.70
C ASP A 61 15.46 15.26 7.22
N ASP A 62 14.57 14.51 7.85
CA ASP A 62 14.75 14.05 9.23
C ASP A 62 15.33 12.63 9.15
N GLY A 63 16.46 12.42 9.82
CA GLY A 63 17.33 11.25 9.69
C GLY A 63 16.62 9.89 9.69
N GLU A 64 17.18 8.99 8.88
CA GLU A 64 16.76 7.59 8.74
C GLU A 64 17.14 6.80 10.00
N GLU A 65 16.33 6.86 11.05
CA GLU A 65 16.34 5.83 12.07
C GLU A 65 15.38 4.71 11.65
N GLU A 66 15.90 3.49 11.54
CA GLU A 66 15.16 2.25 11.24
C GLU A 66 14.17 1.90 12.38
N GLU A 67 13.11 2.67 12.54
CA GLU A 67 11.99 2.29 13.41
C GLU A 67 10.88 1.60 12.59
N PRO A 68 10.27 0.53 13.14
CA PRO A 68 9.17 -0.14 12.48
C PRO A 68 7.91 0.73 12.45
N VAL A 69 7.30 0.83 11.27
CA VAL A 69 6.06 1.58 10.96
C VAL A 69 4.84 0.93 11.63
N VAL A 70 4.85 -0.39 11.71
CA VAL A 70 3.91 -1.18 12.53
C VAL A 70 4.76 -1.91 13.56
N ARG A 71 4.46 -1.75 14.85
CA ARG A 71 5.08 -2.55 15.92
C ARG A 71 4.27 -3.80 16.21
N GLY A 72 4.88 -4.95 16.05
CA GLY A 72 4.45 -6.22 16.63
C GLY A 72 4.83 -6.30 18.12
N ALA A 73 4.02 -6.99 18.92
CA ALA A 73 4.40 -7.38 20.28
C ALA A 73 5.60 -8.37 20.28
N PRO A 74 6.54 -8.34 21.24
CA PRO A 74 7.55 -9.40 21.32
C PRO A 74 6.88 -10.77 21.58
N SER A 75 7.15 -11.77 20.73
CA SER A 75 6.62 -13.13 20.88
C SER A 75 7.72 -14.10 21.32
N THR A 76 7.52 -14.76 22.46
CA THR A 76 8.45 -15.79 22.97
C THR A 76 8.31 -17.11 22.21
N VAL A 77 7.24 -17.26 21.42
CA VAL A 77 6.94 -18.44 20.61
C VAL A 77 6.58 -18.01 19.18
N SER A 78 7.27 -18.58 18.20
CA SER A 78 7.00 -18.42 16.79
C SER A 78 6.32 -19.67 16.23
N PHE A 79 5.39 -19.49 15.29
CA PHE A 79 4.66 -20.58 14.64
C PHE A 79 4.86 -20.54 13.13
N ARG A 80 4.80 -21.70 12.49
CA ARG A 80 4.67 -21.83 11.05
C ARG A 80 3.93 -23.10 10.67
N ILE A 81 3.31 -23.09 9.51
CA ILE A 81 2.71 -24.28 8.90
C ILE A 81 3.58 -24.67 7.73
N ASN A 82 4.05 -25.91 7.72
CA ASN A 82 4.84 -26.42 6.62
C ASN A 82 3.94 -26.60 5.38
N THR A 83 4.29 -25.94 4.28
CA THR A 83 3.46 -25.89 3.08
C THR A 83 3.38 -27.23 2.33
N ALA A 84 4.32 -28.15 2.55
CA ALA A 84 4.36 -29.43 1.85
C ALA A 84 3.47 -30.50 2.51
N ASN A 85 3.28 -30.44 3.83
CA ASN A 85 2.60 -31.49 4.60
C ASN A 85 1.59 -30.96 5.62
N SER A 86 1.39 -29.64 5.67
CA SER A 86 0.50 -28.93 6.59
C SER A 86 0.80 -29.15 8.07
N LEU A 87 1.99 -29.66 8.42
CA LEU A 87 2.36 -29.90 9.81
C LEU A 87 2.63 -28.57 10.51
N LEU A 88 2.10 -28.46 11.73
CA LEU A 88 2.34 -27.31 12.58
C LEU A 88 3.69 -27.44 13.27
N GLU A 89 4.52 -26.43 13.08
CA GLU A 89 5.82 -26.29 13.69
C GLU A 89 5.85 -25.02 14.56
N ALA A 90 6.47 -25.12 15.72
CA ALA A 90 6.63 -24.00 16.63
C ALA A 90 8.07 -23.95 17.16
N ARG A 91 8.54 -22.73 17.44
CA ARG A 91 9.88 -22.48 17.95
C ARG A 91 9.79 -21.54 19.14
N LEU A 92 10.30 -21.97 20.28
CA LEU A 92 10.48 -21.11 21.46
C LEU A 92 11.76 -20.30 21.28
N GLU A 93 11.78 -19.07 21.76
CA GLU A 93 12.96 -18.19 21.72
C GLU A 93 14.20 -18.83 22.36
N ALA A 94 14.00 -19.54 23.47
CA ALA A 94 15.07 -20.24 24.19
C ALA A 94 15.53 -21.57 23.52
N HIS A 95 14.93 -21.98 22.40
CA HIS A 95 15.21 -23.27 21.74
C HIS A 95 15.70 -23.08 20.30
N PRO A 96 16.81 -23.71 19.89
CA PRO A 96 17.47 -23.40 18.61
C PRO A 96 16.80 -24.01 17.36
N GLY A 97 15.58 -24.56 17.45
CA GLY A 97 14.97 -25.30 16.34
C GLY A 97 13.44 -25.30 16.32
N TRP A 98 12.89 -25.63 15.15
CA TRP A 98 11.47 -25.83 14.95
C TRP A 98 11.06 -27.22 15.44
N LEU A 99 10.05 -27.25 16.30
CA LEU A 99 9.54 -28.47 16.93
C LEU A 99 8.14 -28.76 16.42
N LEU A 100 7.85 -30.03 16.16
CA LEU A 100 6.50 -30.49 15.80
C LEU A 100 5.57 -30.39 17.01
N VAL A 101 4.33 -30.00 16.77
CA VAL A 101 3.33 -29.83 17.83
C VAL A 101 2.53 -31.12 18.04
N CYS A 102 2.51 -31.59 19.29
CA CYS A 102 1.72 -32.71 19.76
C CYS A 102 0.22 -32.41 19.75
N HIS A 103 -0.57 -33.40 19.33
CA HIS A 103 -2.04 -33.32 19.39
C HIS A 103 -2.60 -33.46 20.82
N GLY A 104 -1.81 -33.92 21.79
CA GLY A 104 -2.26 -34.05 23.18
C GLY A 104 -2.60 -32.68 23.80
N HIS A 105 -3.83 -32.52 24.30
CA HIS A 105 -4.40 -31.26 24.81
C HIS A 105 -4.60 -30.16 23.74
N TRP A 106 -4.56 -30.53 22.46
CA TRP A 106 -4.90 -29.64 21.35
C TRP A 106 -6.42 -29.46 21.25
N GLY A 107 -6.87 -28.24 20.98
CA GLY A 107 -8.28 -27.89 20.82
C GLY A 107 -8.54 -27.09 19.54
N PRO A 108 -9.76 -27.17 18.95
CA PRO A 108 -10.11 -26.42 17.73
C PRO A 108 -9.96 -24.90 17.86
N SER A 109 -10.30 -24.35 19.04
CA SER A 109 -10.16 -22.92 19.33
C SER A 109 -8.71 -22.43 19.23
N LEU A 110 -7.75 -23.25 19.68
CA LEU A 110 -6.33 -22.96 19.57
C LEU A 110 -5.86 -22.97 18.10
N GLY A 111 -6.40 -23.88 17.27
CA GLY A 111 -6.14 -23.89 15.83
C GLY A 111 -6.60 -22.61 15.15
N THR A 112 -7.80 -22.13 15.46
CA THR A 112 -8.31 -20.84 14.96
C THR A 112 -7.43 -19.67 15.42
N LEU A 113 -7.10 -19.62 16.71
CA LEU A 113 -6.25 -18.57 17.28
C LEU A 113 -4.86 -18.53 16.61
N LEU A 114 -4.26 -19.69 16.34
CA LEU A 114 -2.96 -19.77 15.65
C LEU A 114 -3.05 -19.36 14.18
N CYS A 115 -4.12 -19.74 13.47
CA CYS A 115 -4.36 -19.24 12.11
C CYS A 115 -4.47 -17.70 12.10
N GLN A 116 -5.17 -17.12 13.07
CA GLN A 116 -5.29 -15.67 13.25
C GLN A 116 -3.94 -15.02 13.51
N GLN A 117 -3.12 -15.60 14.40
CA GLN A 117 -1.77 -15.11 14.68
C GLN A 117 -0.87 -15.12 13.43
N LEU A 118 -1.03 -16.12 12.55
CA LEU A 118 -0.33 -16.23 11.26
C LEU A 118 -0.91 -15.29 10.17
N GLY A 119 -1.96 -14.53 10.49
CA GLY A 119 -2.61 -13.56 9.59
C GLY A 119 -3.63 -14.16 8.63
N TYR A 120 -4.13 -15.36 8.92
CA TYR A 120 -5.29 -15.95 8.25
C TYR A 120 -6.57 -15.60 9.02
N LEU A 121 -7.73 -15.60 8.37
CA LEU A 121 -8.97 -15.20 9.04
C LEU A 121 -9.46 -16.28 10.03
N SER A 122 -9.39 -17.54 9.61
CA SER A 122 -9.88 -18.68 10.39
C SER A 122 -9.14 -19.99 10.05
N MET A 123 -9.37 -21.01 10.87
CA MET A 123 -8.95 -22.38 10.59
C MET A 123 -9.95 -23.04 9.63
N SER A 124 -9.46 -23.62 8.53
CA SER A 124 -10.28 -24.37 7.58
C SER A 124 -10.35 -25.86 7.94
N GLN A 125 -9.21 -26.45 8.34
CA GLN A 125 -9.13 -27.86 8.69
C GLN A 125 -8.03 -28.12 9.73
N GLN A 126 -8.23 -29.16 10.54
CA GLN A 126 -7.19 -29.74 11.39
C GLN A 126 -7.23 -31.26 11.31
N LYS A 127 -6.06 -31.90 11.45
CA LYS A 127 -5.92 -33.36 11.44
C LYS A 127 -4.87 -33.81 12.44
N ALA A 128 -5.16 -34.90 13.14
CA ALA A 128 -4.19 -35.60 13.96
C ALA A 128 -3.41 -36.61 13.11
N VAL A 129 -2.15 -36.31 12.80
CA VAL A 129 -1.28 -37.16 11.97
C VAL A 129 -0.50 -38.11 12.87
N SER A 130 -0.44 -39.39 12.50
CA SER A 130 0.32 -40.40 13.25
C SER A 130 1.81 -40.14 13.10
N LEU A 131 2.56 -40.20 14.19
CA LEU A 131 4.02 -40.09 14.15
C LEU A 131 4.70 -41.20 13.35
N ARG A 132 4.01 -42.33 13.13
CA ARG A 132 4.54 -43.44 12.30
C ARG A 132 4.60 -43.08 10.82
N ASP A 133 3.78 -42.12 10.39
CA ASP A 133 3.63 -41.71 9.00
C ASP A 133 4.54 -40.52 8.65
N VAL A 134 5.37 -40.09 9.62
CA VAL A 134 6.23 -38.91 9.51
C VAL A 134 7.67 -39.34 9.77
N GLN A 135 8.58 -38.92 8.90
CA GLN A 135 10.00 -39.14 9.11
C GLN A 135 10.51 -38.18 10.19
N VAL A 136 10.84 -38.72 11.37
CA VAL A 136 11.32 -37.96 12.52
C VAL A 136 12.73 -38.41 12.87
N SER A 137 13.63 -37.47 13.16
CA SER A 137 15.02 -37.79 13.52
C SER A 137 15.11 -38.41 14.92
N ALA A 138 16.13 -39.25 15.14
CA ALA A 138 16.40 -39.79 16.46
C ALA A 138 16.69 -38.65 17.46
N GLY A 139 15.98 -38.64 18.60
CA GLY A 139 16.12 -37.60 19.62
C GLY A 139 15.33 -36.32 19.37
N GLN A 140 14.45 -36.29 18.36
CA GLN A 140 13.61 -35.12 18.09
C GLN A 140 12.70 -34.79 19.28
N GLN A 141 12.71 -33.51 19.67
CA GLN A 141 11.82 -32.95 20.66
C GLN A 141 10.53 -32.45 20.03
N PHE A 142 9.50 -32.30 20.85
CA PHE A 142 8.15 -31.88 20.47
C PHE A 142 7.68 -30.75 21.38
N LEU A 143 6.74 -29.97 20.88
CA LEU A 143 5.98 -29.02 21.70
C LEU A 143 4.61 -29.58 22.03
N GLN A 144 4.17 -29.42 23.26
CA GLN A 144 2.85 -29.84 23.70
C GLN A 144 2.15 -28.70 24.44
N VAL A 145 0.83 -28.62 24.29
CA VAL A 145 -0.02 -27.70 25.06
C VAL A 145 -0.06 -28.16 26.53
N ARG A 146 0.04 -27.21 27.47
CA ARG A 146 -0.10 -27.47 28.90
C ARG A 146 -1.56 -27.82 29.25
N PRO A 147 -1.81 -28.72 30.23
CA PRO A 147 -3.17 -29.15 30.57
C PRO A 147 -4.07 -28.03 31.13
N ARG A 148 -3.51 -27.00 31.78
CA ARG A 148 -4.24 -25.80 32.21
C ARG A 148 -4.06 -24.73 31.14
N GLN A 149 -5.11 -24.46 30.38
CA GLN A 149 -5.15 -23.39 29.37
C GLN A 149 -5.50 -22.06 30.04
N GLU A 150 -4.69 -21.64 31.01
CA GLU A 150 -4.82 -20.34 31.66
C GLU A 150 -3.57 -19.52 31.32
N GLY A 151 -3.77 -18.33 30.75
CA GLY A 151 -2.67 -17.43 30.36
C GLY A 151 -2.71 -17.02 28.88
N SER A 152 -1.68 -16.30 28.45
CA SER A 152 -1.49 -15.91 27.05
C SER A 152 -1.01 -17.10 26.21
N LEU A 153 -1.08 -16.98 24.88
CA LEU A 153 -0.68 -18.04 23.97
C LEU A 153 0.79 -18.44 24.19
N GLU A 154 1.65 -17.53 24.63
CA GLU A 154 3.06 -17.81 24.94
C GLU A 154 3.25 -18.83 26.07
N ASP A 155 2.44 -18.76 27.13
CA ASP A 155 2.63 -19.54 28.36
C ASP A 155 2.11 -20.98 28.25
N MET A 156 1.36 -21.27 27.19
CA MET A 156 0.66 -22.55 27.00
C MET A 156 1.58 -23.68 26.54
N TRP A 157 2.85 -23.43 26.24
CA TRP A 157 3.73 -24.40 25.60
C TRP A 157 4.74 -25.03 26.56
N GLN A 158 5.06 -26.29 26.31
CA GLN A 158 6.10 -27.02 27.02
C GLN A 158 6.83 -27.96 26.05
N VAL A 159 8.16 -28.00 26.15
CA VAL A 159 8.99 -28.93 25.39
C VAL A 159 8.87 -30.32 26.01
N ARG A 160 8.82 -31.33 25.13
CA ARG A 160 8.77 -32.75 25.48
C ARG A 160 9.78 -33.53 24.66
N SER A 161 10.41 -34.53 25.27
CA SER A 161 11.27 -35.48 24.56
C SER A 161 10.50 -36.48 23.70
N SER A 162 9.20 -36.63 23.91
CA SER A 162 8.34 -37.49 23.11
C SER A 162 6.87 -37.06 23.17
N CYS A 163 6.11 -37.46 22.14
CA CYS A 163 4.69 -37.17 22.05
C CYS A 163 3.86 -38.37 22.53
N ARG A 164 3.36 -38.34 23.78
CA ARG A 164 2.60 -39.46 24.38
C ARG A 164 1.33 -39.83 23.61
N SER A 165 0.73 -38.88 22.89
CA SER A 165 -0.43 -39.14 22.04
C SER A 165 -0.12 -40.00 20.81
N GLY A 166 1.16 -40.17 20.46
CA GLY A 166 1.61 -40.78 19.21
C GLY A 166 1.18 -40.01 17.96
N ARG A 167 0.69 -38.78 18.13
CA ARG A 167 0.04 -37.98 17.08
C ARG A 167 0.44 -36.51 17.18
N ILE A 168 0.65 -35.89 16.03
CA ILE A 168 0.98 -34.47 15.84
C ILE A 168 -0.13 -33.73 15.11
N VAL A 169 -0.07 -32.40 15.15
CA VAL A 169 -1.07 -31.52 14.55
C VAL A 169 -0.67 -31.17 13.12
N ALA A 170 -1.57 -31.48 12.18
CA ALA A 170 -1.61 -30.81 10.88
C ALA A 170 -2.72 -29.76 10.92
N LEU A 171 -2.38 -28.54 10.52
CA LEU A 171 -3.27 -27.38 10.56
C LEU A 171 -3.36 -26.75 9.18
N GLN A 172 -4.57 -26.43 8.74
CA GLN A 172 -4.83 -25.69 7.52
C GLN A 172 -5.69 -24.48 7.85
N CYS A 173 -5.29 -23.32 7.35
CA CYS A 173 -6.01 -22.07 7.53
C CYS A 173 -6.82 -21.70 6.28
N SER A 174 -7.68 -20.69 6.39
CA SER A 174 -8.43 -20.13 5.26
C SER A 174 -7.47 -19.63 4.16
N GLU A 175 -7.76 -19.93 2.90
CA GLU A 175 -6.95 -19.44 1.77
C GLU A 175 -7.09 -17.92 1.59
N CYS A 176 -5.98 -17.23 1.39
CA CYS A 176 -5.96 -15.78 1.16
C CYS A 176 -4.65 -15.33 0.49
N GLY A 177 -4.63 -14.10 -0.03
CA GLY A 177 -3.42 -13.40 -0.50
C GLY A 177 -2.79 -13.98 -1.78
N LEU A 178 -3.52 -14.80 -2.52
CA LEU A 178 -3.07 -15.42 -3.76
C LEU A 178 -3.50 -14.62 -4.99
N GLN A 179 -2.54 -14.06 -5.74
CA GLN A 179 -2.81 -13.46 -7.05
C GLN A 179 -3.07 -14.52 -8.12
N ALA A 180 -3.95 -14.22 -9.08
CA ALA A 180 -4.12 -15.04 -10.27
C ALA A 180 -3.07 -14.64 -11.32
N GLY A 181 -2.19 -15.56 -11.71
CA GLY A 181 -1.34 -15.49 -12.91
C GLY A 181 -0.46 -14.23 -13.07
N THR A 182 0.85 -14.37 -12.92
CA THR A 182 1.82 -13.29 -13.11
C THR A 182 1.74 -12.64 -14.50
N VAL A 183 1.18 -11.44 -14.61
CA VAL A 183 1.45 -10.52 -15.74
C VAL A 183 2.35 -9.41 -15.19
N ARG A 184 3.66 -9.53 -15.45
CA ARG A 184 4.68 -8.55 -15.05
C ARG A 184 4.60 -7.36 -16.02
N VAL A 185 4.20 -6.19 -15.53
CA VAL A 185 4.29 -4.92 -16.28
C VAL A 185 5.09 -3.91 -15.46
N VAL A 186 5.94 -3.13 -16.13
CA VAL A 186 6.89 -2.18 -15.53
C VAL A 186 6.44 -0.75 -15.87
N GLY A 187 6.28 0.10 -14.85
CA GLY A 187 5.81 1.49 -14.95
C GLY A 187 4.30 1.59 -15.08
N GLY A 188 3.59 2.00 -14.01
CA GLY A 188 2.14 1.78 -13.80
C GLY A 188 1.22 2.01 -15.02
N THR A 189 0.38 1.00 -15.30
CA THR A 189 -0.57 0.93 -16.41
C THR A 189 -1.85 0.19 -15.97
N ASP A 190 -2.90 0.21 -16.80
CA ASP A 190 -4.16 -0.50 -16.56
C ASP A 190 -3.98 -1.90 -15.98
N VAL A 191 -4.79 -2.21 -14.94
CA VAL A 191 -4.71 -3.50 -14.26
C VAL A 191 -5.36 -4.59 -15.12
N ALA A 192 -4.61 -5.65 -15.43
CA ALA A 192 -5.17 -6.85 -16.05
C ALA A 192 -6.28 -7.44 -15.14
N PRO A 193 -7.44 -7.82 -15.69
CA PRO A 193 -8.51 -8.43 -14.91
C PRO A 193 -7.99 -9.57 -14.02
N GLY A 194 -8.33 -9.54 -12.72
CA GLY A 194 -7.95 -10.59 -11.76
C GLY A 194 -6.59 -10.42 -11.06
N ARG A 195 -5.82 -9.36 -11.35
CA ARG A 195 -4.54 -9.10 -10.65
C ARG A 195 -4.70 -8.82 -9.14
N TRP A 196 -5.76 -8.12 -8.76
CA TRP A 196 -6.11 -7.83 -7.37
C TRP A 196 -7.45 -8.49 -7.03
N PRO A 197 -7.50 -9.81 -6.83
CA PRO A 197 -8.76 -10.57 -6.76
C PRO A 197 -9.57 -10.32 -5.49
N TRP A 198 -9.03 -9.60 -4.51
CA TRP A 198 -9.71 -9.13 -3.30
C TRP A 198 -10.31 -7.74 -3.44
N GLN A 199 -9.96 -7.00 -4.50
CA GLN A 199 -10.47 -5.65 -4.72
C GLN A 199 -11.96 -5.69 -5.03
N VAL A 200 -12.73 -4.87 -4.32
CA VAL A 200 -14.16 -4.69 -4.58
C VAL A 200 -14.53 -3.21 -4.70
N SER A 201 -15.62 -2.95 -5.41
CA SER A 201 -16.28 -1.66 -5.50
C SER A 201 -17.49 -1.64 -4.57
N VAL A 202 -17.49 -0.73 -3.61
CA VAL A 202 -18.62 -0.45 -2.72
C VAL A 202 -19.47 0.64 -3.37
N CYS A 203 -20.71 0.28 -3.70
CA CYS A 203 -21.60 1.12 -4.51
C CYS A 203 -22.75 1.70 -3.68
N GLN A 204 -23.18 2.92 -4.04
CA GLN A 204 -24.42 3.52 -3.57
C GLN A 204 -25.40 3.60 -4.75
N GLY A 205 -26.42 2.74 -4.75
CA GLY A 205 -27.23 2.53 -5.94
C GLY A 205 -26.39 1.92 -7.07
N SER A 206 -26.45 2.50 -8.26
CA SER A 206 -25.64 2.09 -9.41
C SER A 206 -24.27 2.78 -9.48
N GLN A 207 -23.95 3.69 -8.55
CA GLN A 207 -22.75 4.51 -8.59
C GLN A 207 -21.66 3.97 -7.64
N HIS A 208 -20.43 3.86 -8.15
CA HIS A 208 -19.25 3.61 -7.32
C HIS A 208 -19.07 4.72 -6.29
N ARG A 209 -18.86 4.34 -5.01
CA ARG A 209 -18.62 5.29 -3.91
C ARG A 209 -17.25 5.12 -3.27
N CYS A 210 -16.84 3.87 -3.06
CA CYS A 210 -15.63 3.52 -2.34
C CYS A 210 -15.05 2.19 -2.84
N GLY A 211 -13.80 1.92 -2.49
CA GLY A 211 -13.21 0.59 -2.55
C GLY A 211 -13.52 -0.26 -1.31
N GLY A 212 -13.11 -1.52 -1.38
CA GLY A 212 -13.12 -2.46 -0.27
C GLY A 212 -12.16 -3.62 -0.54
N SER A 213 -11.94 -4.44 0.48
CA SER A 213 -11.08 -5.62 0.44
C SER A 213 -11.81 -6.85 0.95
N VAL A 214 -11.79 -7.95 0.21
CA VAL A 214 -12.44 -9.20 0.62
C VAL A 214 -11.56 -9.93 1.63
N LEU A 215 -12.09 -10.22 2.81
CA LEU A 215 -11.42 -11.01 3.85
C LEU A 215 -11.86 -12.47 3.86
N ALA A 216 -13.10 -12.73 3.46
CA ALA A 216 -13.71 -14.05 3.37
C ALA A 216 -14.94 -14.00 2.44
N PRO A 217 -15.52 -15.16 2.06
CA PRO A 217 -16.69 -15.21 1.18
C PRO A 217 -17.89 -14.35 1.63
N GLU A 218 -17.99 -14.08 2.93
CA GLU A 218 -19.06 -13.32 3.58
C GLU A 218 -18.59 -11.96 4.12
N TRP A 219 -17.32 -11.55 3.93
CA TRP A 219 -16.75 -10.40 4.63
C TRP A 219 -15.92 -9.50 3.72
N ILE A 220 -16.32 -8.23 3.62
CA ILE A 220 -15.56 -7.13 3.04
C ILE A 220 -15.16 -6.16 4.14
N LEU A 221 -13.91 -5.72 4.11
CA LEU A 221 -13.38 -4.64 4.93
C LEU A 221 -13.30 -3.35 4.11
N THR A 222 -13.83 -2.25 4.65
CA THR A 222 -13.79 -0.91 4.04
C THR A 222 -13.71 0.19 5.12
N ALA A 223 -13.66 1.45 4.72
CA ALA A 223 -13.64 2.58 5.66
C ALA A 223 -15.08 2.90 6.17
N ALA A 224 -15.25 3.33 7.42
CA ALA A 224 -16.61 3.59 7.93
C ALA A 224 -17.32 4.73 7.20
N HIS A 225 -16.59 5.74 6.72
CA HIS A 225 -17.18 6.86 5.97
C HIS A 225 -17.77 6.43 4.61
N CYS A 226 -17.48 5.21 4.16
CA CYS A 226 -18.11 4.60 2.99
C CYS A 226 -19.50 4.03 3.30
N VAL A 227 -19.72 3.56 4.54
CA VAL A 227 -20.94 2.84 4.94
C VAL A 227 -21.89 3.66 5.82
N HIS A 228 -21.39 4.60 6.61
CA HIS A 228 -22.20 5.45 7.48
C HIS A 228 -22.30 6.88 6.91
N ARG A 229 -23.51 7.46 6.95
CA ARG A 229 -23.71 8.91 6.80
C ARG A 229 -23.57 9.54 8.17
N TYR A 230 -22.44 10.20 8.45
CA TYR A 230 -22.28 10.98 9.68
C TYR A 230 -23.07 12.30 9.55
N PRO A 231 -24.08 12.56 10.40
CA PRO A 231 -24.66 13.89 10.51
C PRO A 231 -23.71 14.74 11.34
N GLY A 232 -22.91 15.58 10.69
CA GLY A 232 -21.99 16.49 11.35
C GLY A 232 -20.51 16.15 11.14
N SER A 233 -19.73 17.21 10.94
CA SER A 233 -18.32 17.27 10.56
C SER A 233 -17.35 16.66 11.58
N GLY A 234 -17.29 15.33 11.66
CA GLY A 234 -16.27 14.59 12.42
C GLY A 234 -15.10 14.07 11.56
N CYS A 235 -15.36 13.76 10.28
CA CYS A 235 -14.33 13.42 9.29
C CYS A 235 -14.23 14.55 8.28
N PRO A 236 -13.06 15.18 8.07
CA PRO A 236 -12.91 16.21 7.05
C PRO A 236 -12.90 15.59 5.66
N SER A 237 -14.06 15.16 5.13
CA SER A 237 -14.25 15.15 3.68
C SER A 237 -14.52 16.60 3.26
N ARG A 238 -13.47 17.43 3.21
CA ARG A 238 -13.57 18.85 2.84
C ARG A 238 -13.69 19.04 1.32
N ALA A 239 -14.48 18.18 0.67
CA ALA A 239 -14.84 18.30 -0.72
C ALA A 239 -16.36 18.14 -0.84
N PRO A 240 -17.07 19.04 -1.55
CA PRO A 240 -18.49 18.86 -1.86
C PRO A 240 -18.66 17.52 -2.58
N LEU A 241 -19.65 16.72 -2.17
CA LEU A 241 -20.12 15.59 -2.97
C LEU A 241 -20.61 16.15 -4.33
N PRO A 242 -19.94 15.87 -5.47
CA PRO A 242 -20.49 16.24 -6.76
C PRO A 242 -21.53 15.20 -7.15
N GLY A 243 -22.69 15.66 -7.59
CA GLY A 243 -23.70 14.78 -8.15
C GLY A 243 -23.21 14.05 -9.40
N GLY A 244 -23.62 12.78 -9.53
CA GLY A 244 -23.78 12.09 -10.82
C GLY A 244 -22.51 11.91 -11.65
N GLY A 245 -21.68 10.93 -11.28
CA GLY A 245 -20.65 10.36 -12.16
C GLY A 245 -21.02 8.92 -12.53
N SER A 246 -21.28 8.66 -13.81
CA SER A 246 -21.77 7.37 -14.34
C SER A 246 -20.66 6.30 -14.42
N GLY A 247 -20.23 5.77 -13.28
CA GLY A 247 -19.55 4.46 -13.21
C GLY A 247 -20.57 3.40 -12.81
N SER A 248 -21.10 2.64 -13.78
CA SER A 248 -22.13 1.64 -13.53
C SER A 248 -21.56 0.45 -12.75
N CYS A 249 -21.97 0.30 -11.50
CA CYS A 249 -21.80 -0.95 -10.78
C CYS A 249 -22.77 -1.99 -11.34
N SER A 250 -22.26 -3.13 -11.82
CA SER A 250 -23.07 -4.33 -11.94
C SER A 250 -23.46 -4.74 -10.52
N ALA A 251 -24.76 -4.77 -10.22
CA ALA A 251 -25.28 -4.88 -8.86
C ALA A 251 -24.67 -6.08 -8.10
N ALA A 252 -23.81 -5.80 -7.12
CA ALA A 252 -23.52 -6.75 -6.05
C ALA A 252 -24.73 -6.74 -5.10
N ALA A 253 -25.23 -7.94 -4.80
CA ALA A 253 -26.44 -8.12 -3.99
C ALA A 253 -26.29 -7.46 -2.60
N PRO A 254 -27.36 -6.89 -2.03
CA PRO A 254 -27.34 -6.42 -0.65
C PRO A 254 -27.16 -7.61 0.29
N GLY A 255 -25.98 -7.71 0.91
CA GLY A 255 -25.71 -8.67 1.98
C GLY A 255 -26.11 -8.11 3.37
N PRO A 256 -26.40 -8.96 4.36
CA PRO A 256 -26.87 -8.55 5.67
C PRO A 256 -25.70 -8.07 6.55
N GLY A 257 -25.79 -6.84 7.06
CA GLY A 257 -24.96 -6.36 8.17
C GLY A 257 -23.70 -5.57 7.77
N ALA A 258 -23.72 -4.27 8.06
CA ALA A 258 -22.50 -3.45 8.11
C ALA A 258 -22.19 -3.14 9.58
N PHE A 259 -21.04 -3.56 10.08
CA PHE A 259 -20.59 -3.29 11.46
C PHE A 259 -19.54 -2.19 11.46
N SER A 260 -19.70 -1.19 12.33
CA SER A 260 -18.69 -0.13 12.50
C SER A 260 -18.06 -0.16 13.87
N LEU A 261 -16.79 0.24 13.94
CA LEU A 261 -16.12 0.51 15.20
C LEU A 261 -16.89 1.60 15.98
N PRO A 262 -17.09 1.46 17.30
CA PRO A 262 -17.53 2.57 18.13
C PRO A 262 -16.50 3.70 18.08
N GLU A 263 -17.00 4.94 18.05
CA GLU A 263 -16.18 6.13 17.85
C GLU A 263 -15.00 6.23 18.83
N PRO A 264 -13.83 6.74 18.40
CA PRO A 264 -12.89 7.32 19.35
C PRO A 264 -13.53 8.56 19.97
N GLY A 265 -13.33 8.74 21.27
CA GLY A 265 -13.89 9.85 22.04
C GLY A 265 -13.72 11.21 21.35
N ARG A 266 -14.71 12.10 21.57
CA ARG A 266 -14.79 13.46 21.02
C ARG A 266 -13.41 14.10 20.89
N GLY A 267 -12.99 14.37 19.65
CA GLY A 267 -11.82 15.21 19.38
C GLY A 267 -10.76 14.64 18.43
N LEU A 268 -10.87 13.42 17.91
CA LEU A 268 -9.89 12.87 16.96
C LEU A 268 -10.51 12.65 15.57
N ARG A 269 -9.83 13.15 14.53
CA ARG A 269 -10.12 12.99 13.10
C ARG A 269 -9.89 11.56 12.58
N SER A 270 -10.05 10.53 13.41
CA SER A 270 -9.94 9.14 13.01
C SER A 270 -11.31 8.61 12.61
N CYS A 271 -11.55 8.45 11.31
CA CYS A 271 -12.77 7.81 10.84
C CYS A 271 -12.74 6.33 11.28
N PRO A 272 -13.83 5.81 11.88
CA PRO A 272 -13.90 4.39 12.23
C PRO A 272 -13.82 3.49 10.97
N LEU A 273 -13.71 2.18 11.16
CA LEU A 273 -13.84 1.20 10.08
C LEU A 273 -15.27 0.69 9.95
N GLY A 274 -15.62 0.28 8.73
CA GLY A 274 -16.85 -0.44 8.42
C GLY A 274 -16.52 -1.82 7.83
N ALA A 275 -17.04 -2.89 8.41
CA ALA A 275 -17.10 -4.19 7.75
C ALA A 275 -18.48 -4.33 7.11
N VAL A 276 -18.56 -4.86 5.89
CA VAL A 276 -19.84 -5.15 5.20
C VAL A 276 -19.83 -6.60 4.77
N ALA A 277 -20.87 -7.36 5.08
CA ALA A 277 -21.02 -8.69 4.52
C ALA A 277 -21.56 -8.63 3.10
N VAL A 278 -20.89 -9.29 2.15
CA VAL A 278 -21.36 -9.44 0.77
C VAL A 278 -20.92 -10.81 0.26
N THR A 279 -21.80 -11.50 -0.44
CA THR A 279 -21.50 -12.73 -1.17
C THR A 279 -21.14 -12.39 -2.63
N ALA A 280 -19.95 -12.78 -3.08
CA ALA A 280 -19.59 -12.65 -4.50
C ALA A 280 -18.62 -13.75 -4.95
N GLY A 281 -18.98 -14.46 -6.02
CA GLY A 281 -18.16 -15.48 -6.68
C GLY A 281 -17.17 -14.87 -7.68
N ALA A 282 -16.02 -15.56 -7.85
CA ALA A 282 -14.80 -15.14 -8.56
C ALA A 282 -13.90 -14.11 -7.84
N ILE A 283 -13.91 -14.13 -6.50
CA ILE A 283 -13.13 -13.22 -5.65
C ILE A 283 -12.30 -14.06 -4.68
N ARG A 284 -11.03 -13.71 -4.47
CA ARG A 284 -10.15 -14.34 -3.48
C ARG A 284 -9.94 -13.38 -2.31
N ALA A 285 -9.85 -13.92 -1.10
CA ALA A 285 -9.57 -13.11 0.08
C ALA A 285 -8.12 -12.59 0.06
N VAL A 286 -7.89 -11.43 0.69
CA VAL A 286 -6.56 -10.94 1.06
C VAL A 286 -6.20 -11.41 2.48
N CYS A 287 -4.94 -11.71 2.74
CA CYS A 287 -4.52 -12.08 4.10
C CYS A 287 -4.40 -10.85 5.00
N LEU A 288 -4.54 -11.06 6.30
CA LEU A 288 -4.28 -10.05 7.32
C LEU A 288 -2.79 -10.05 7.70
N PRO A 289 -2.27 -8.94 8.28
CA PRO A 289 -0.91 -8.91 8.81
C PRO A 289 -0.80 -9.88 10.00
N PRO A 290 0.28 -10.67 10.11
CA PRO A 290 0.48 -11.57 11.25
C PRO A 290 0.83 -10.75 12.50
N ALA A 291 0.28 -11.15 13.64
CA ALA A 291 0.68 -10.61 14.94
C ALA A 291 1.79 -11.52 15.51
N PRO A 292 3.01 -11.05 15.78
CA PRO A 292 3.49 -9.67 15.80
C PRO A 292 4.63 -9.44 14.81
N ARG A 293 4.32 -8.94 13.62
CA ARG A 293 5.36 -8.62 12.65
C ARG A 293 5.49 -7.12 12.47
N ASP A 294 6.73 -6.66 12.60
CA ASP A 294 7.08 -5.30 12.28
C ASP A 294 7.04 -5.07 10.77
N LEU A 295 6.41 -3.98 10.33
CA LEU A 295 6.54 -3.49 8.96
C LEU A 295 7.55 -2.35 8.95
N LEU A 296 8.62 -2.49 8.18
CA LEU A 296 9.71 -1.52 8.14
C LEU A 296 9.40 -0.34 7.21
N GLN A 297 10.02 0.80 7.49
CA GLN A 297 9.99 1.96 6.60
C GLN A 297 10.56 1.58 5.22
N GLY A 298 10.00 2.15 4.15
CA GLY A 298 10.42 1.87 2.78
C GLY A 298 9.88 0.57 2.18
N THR A 299 9.13 -0.24 2.95
CA THR A 299 8.45 -1.43 2.43
C THR A 299 7.54 -1.02 1.26
N GLN A 300 7.74 -1.63 0.10
CA GLN A 300 7.00 -1.33 -1.12
C GLN A 300 5.63 -2.04 -1.09
N CYS A 301 4.56 -1.27 -1.21
CA CYS A 301 3.20 -1.75 -1.13
C CYS A 301 2.38 -1.22 -2.31
N TRP A 302 1.31 -1.93 -2.64
CA TRP A 302 0.41 -1.58 -3.74
C TRP A 302 -0.90 -1.05 -3.18
N VAL A 303 -1.32 0.09 -3.69
CA VAL A 303 -2.69 0.58 -3.55
C VAL A 303 -3.42 0.35 -4.87
N SER A 304 -4.69 -0.05 -4.80
CA SER A 304 -5.54 -0.23 -5.98
C SER A 304 -6.93 0.34 -5.77
N GLY A 305 -7.54 0.82 -6.86
CA GLY A 305 -8.88 1.39 -6.82
C GLY A 305 -9.31 2.05 -8.14
N TRP A 306 -10.53 2.58 -8.14
CA TRP A 306 -11.16 3.26 -9.29
C TRP A 306 -11.25 4.78 -9.07
N GLY A 307 -10.54 5.32 -8.08
CA GLY A 307 -10.51 6.73 -7.77
C GLY A 307 -10.02 7.59 -8.93
N TYR A 308 -10.14 8.91 -8.76
CA TYR A 308 -9.77 9.87 -9.80
C TYR A 308 -8.28 9.80 -10.11
N THR A 309 -7.96 9.85 -11.40
CA THR A 309 -6.56 9.79 -11.87
C THR A 309 -5.89 11.15 -11.91
N ALA A 310 -6.64 12.25 -11.72
CA ALA A 310 -6.12 13.60 -11.63
C ALA A 310 -7.01 14.49 -10.73
N PRO A 311 -6.43 15.52 -10.07
CA PRO A 311 -7.21 16.49 -9.31
C PRO A 311 -8.28 17.16 -10.18
N GLY A 312 -9.54 17.16 -9.72
CA GLY A 312 -10.65 17.84 -10.40
C GLY A 312 -11.34 17.05 -11.52
N GLN A 313 -11.00 15.78 -11.78
CA GLN A 313 -11.83 14.94 -12.65
C GLN A 313 -13.21 14.70 -12.02
N ALA A 314 -14.25 14.71 -12.86
CA ALA A 314 -15.64 14.44 -12.46
C ALA A 314 -16.05 12.97 -12.61
N GLN A 315 -15.17 12.13 -13.17
CA GLN A 315 -15.46 10.72 -13.46
C GLN A 315 -14.37 9.81 -12.90
N VAL A 316 -14.82 8.77 -12.19
CA VAL A 316 -14.01 7.64 -11.71
C VAL A 316 -13.45 6.85 -12.90
N ALA A 317 -12.31 6.17 -12.70
CA ALA A 317 -11.69 5.40 -13.77
C ALA A 317 -12.61 4.24 -14.20
N GLY A 318 -12.79 4.04 -15.52
CA GLY A 318 -13.53 2.89 -16.06
C GLY A 318 -12.80 1.55 -15.90
N THR A 319 -11.50 1.60 -15.62
CA THR A 319 -10.61 0.46 -15.38
C THR A 319 -9.96 0.57 -14.00
N LEU A 320 -9.73 -0.57 -13.35
CA LEU A 320 -9.03 -0.61 -12.07
C LEU A 320 -7.59 -0.10 -12.27
N LYS A 321 -7.15 0.79 -11.39
CA LYS A 321 -5.78 1.32 -11.36
C LYS A 321 -5.03 0.76 -10.14
N GLU A 322 -3.71 0.83 -10.22
CA GLU A 322 -2.80 0.46 -9.15
C GLU A 322 -1.62 1.43 -9.09
N ALA A 323 -1.06 1.59 -7.89
CA ALA A 323 0.13 2.40 -7.68
C ALA A 323 1.05 1.73 -6.64
N LEU A 324 2.36 1.82 -6.90
CA LEU A 324 3.39 1.35 -5.99
C LEU A 324 3.83 2.50 -5.07
N VAL A 325 3.63 2.32 -3.77
CA VAL A 325 3.91 3.32 -2.74
C VAL A 325 4.75 2.71 -1.61
N PRO A 326 5.81 3.39 -1.14
CA PRO A 326 6.56 2.95 0.02
C PRO A 326 5.84 3.33 1.32
N LEU A 327 5.95 2.49 2.35
CA LEU A 327 5.56 2.88 3.71
C LEU A 327 6.49 3.96 4.25
N ILE A 328 5.92 4.96 4.90
CA ILE A 328 6.65 6.05 5.57
C ILE A 328 6.48 5.89 7.09
N GLY A 329 7.57 6.03 7.83
CA GLY A 329 7.57 5.98 9.29
C GLY A 329 6.65 7.02 9.92
N THR A 330 5.95 6.66 11.00
CA THR A 330 5.02 7.55 11.72
C THR A 330 5.71 8.84 12.17
N ARG A 331 6.98 8.76 12.63
CA ARG A 331 7.77 9.95 13.02
C ARG A 331 7.94 10.92 11.85
N ARG A 332 8.32 10.42 10.67
CA ARG A 332 8.51 11.23 9.46
C ARG A 332 7.20 11.84 8.97
N CYS A 333 6.10 11.10 8.98
CA CYS A 333 4.80 11.68 8.59
C CYS A 333 4.24 12.66 9.62
N ASN A 334 4.58 12.52 10.90
CA ASN A 334 4.24 13.50 11.93
C ASN A 334 5.21 14.67 12.03
N SER A 335 6.23 14.73 11.18
CA SER A 335 7.13 15.89 11.11
C SER A 335 6.36 17.18 10.80
N SER A 336 6.97 18.32 11.14
CA SER A 336 6.38 19.64 10.96
C SER A 336 6.11 20.01 9.49
N CYS A 337 6.79 19.34 8.55
CA CYS A 337 6.71 19.60 7.12
C CYS A 337 5.72 18.68 6.38
N VAL A 338 5.20 17.64 7.04
CA VAL A 338 4.23 16.69 6.46
C VAL A 338 2.84 16.91 7.08
N TYR A 339 2.52 16.24 8.20
CA TYR A 339 1.21 16.34 8.86
C TYR A 339 1.23 16.95 10.26
N LYS A 340 2.35 17.50 10.73
CA LYS A 340 2.42 18.31 11.97
C LYS A 340 1.80 17.61 13.21
N GLY A 341 2.02 16.30 13.34
CA GLY A 341 1.50 15.52 14.46
C GLY A 341 0.04 15.04 14.32
N GLU A 342 -0.61 15.21 13.16
CA GLU A 342 -2.00 14.76 12.97
C GLU A 342 -2.18 13.24 12.91
N LEU A 343 -1.13 12.44 12.66
CA LEU A 343 -1.26 10.98 12.59
C LEU A 343 -1.29 10.35 13.98
N THR A 344 -2.29 9.48 14.17
CA THR A 344 -2.44 8.64 15.37
C THR A 344 -1.78 7.28 15.19
N ALA A 345 -1.60 6.51 16.28
CA ALA A 345 -1.06 5.15 16.23
C ALA A 345 -1.92 4.17 15.40
N ARG A 346 -3.21 4.48 15.17
CA ARG A 346 -4.12 3.69 14.34
C ARG A 346 -4.04 4.06 12.85
N MET A 347 -3.12 4.93 12.46
CA MET A 347 -2.92 5.37 11.09
C MET A 347 -1.55 4.91 10.57
N LEU A 348 -1.49 4.72 9.25
CA LEU A 348 -0.29 4.45 8.47
C LEU A 348 -0.14 5.52 7.40
N CYS A 349 1.10 5.76 7.03
CA CYS A 349 1.46 6.71 6.00
C CYS A 349 2.16 5.96 4.88
N ALA A 350 1.76 6.17 3.63
CA ALA A 350 2.43 5.56 2.49
C ALA A 350 2.35 6.48 1.27
N GLY A 351 3.43 6.56 0.51
CA GLY A 351 3.51 7.46 -0.65
C GLY A 351 4.93 7.96 -0.88
N HIS A 352 5.09 8.77 -1.91
CA HIS A 352 6.35 9.44 -2.20
C HIS A 352 6.27 10.88 -1.71
N LEU A 353 7.24 11.33 -0.92
CA LEU A 353 7.24 12.71 -0.39
C LEU A 353 7.41 13.76 -1.51
N GLN A 354 7.99 13.38 -2.65
CA GLN A 354 8.01 14.21 -3.85
C GLN A 354 6.62 14.37 -4.49
N GLY A 355 5.63 13.57 -4.08
CA GLY A 355 4.30 13.51 -4.69
C GLY A 355 4.25 12.59 -5.91
N HIS A 356 3.50 13.02 -6.94
CA HIS A 356 3.29 12.34 -8.24
C HIS A 356 2.49 11.03 -8.22
N VAL A 357 2.61 10.21 -7.18
CA VAL A 357 1.93 8.92 -7.06
C VAL A 357 1.28 8.80 -5.69
N ASP A 358 -0.05 8.69 -5.67
CA ASP A 358 -0.86 8.63 -4.45
C ASP A 358 -2.23 8.00 -4.71
N ALA A 359 -2.90 7.57 -3.65
CA ALA A 359 -4.33 7.24 -3.70
C ALA A 359 -5.15 8.54 -3.76
N CYS A 360 -6.28 8.55 -4.48
CA CYS A 360 -7.08 9.75 -4.62
C CYS A 360 -8.55 9.52 -4.25
N GLN A 361 -9.37 10.55 -4.44
CA GLN A 361 -10.80 10.49 -4.14
C GLN A 361 -11.46 9.34 -4.92
N GLY A 362 -12.33 8.57 -4.26
CA GLY A 362 -12.91 7.33 -4.80
C GLY A 362 -12.15 6.05 -4.43
N ASP A 363 -10.87 6.14 -4.05
CA ASP A 363 -10.12 4.97 -3.56
C ASP A 363 -10.38 4.66 -2.08
N SER A 364 -11.08 5.57 -1.37
CA SER A 364 -11.49 5.41 0.04
C SER A 364 -12.02 4.01 0.33
N GLY A 365 -11.53 3.36 1.39
CA GLY A 365 -11.89 2.00 1.75
C GLY A 365 -11.16 0.90 0.96
N GLY A 366 -10.41 1.26 -0.09
CA GLY A 366 -9.61 0.35 -0.89
C GLY A 366 -8.37 -0.20 -0.15
N PRO A 367 -7.78 -1.29 -0.67
CA PRO A 367 -6.64 -1.98 -0.07
C PRO A 367 -5.32 -1.22 -0.24
N LEU A 368 -4.52 -1.21 0.82
CA LEU A 368 -3.05 -1.09 0.74
C LEU A 368 -2.45 -2.45 1.10
N VAL A 369 -1.86 -3.13 0.12
CA VAL A 369 -1.32 -4.49 0.27
C VAL A 369 0.19 -4.54 0.09
N CYS A 370 0.86 -5.29 0.96
CA CYS A 370 2.30 -5.52 0.85
C CYS A 370 2.59 -7.01 0.67
N TRP A 371 3.62 -7.32 -0.11
CA TRP A 371 4.13 -8.68 -0.24
C TRP A 371 5.07 -8.99 0.91
N ASP A 372 4.83 -10.09 1.62
CA ASP A 372 5.56 -10.43 2.84
C ASP A 372 6.71 -11.43 2.64
N GLY A 373 6.96 -11.81 1.38
CA GLY A 373 7.85 -12.90 0.95
C GLY A 373 7.08 -14.14 0.46
N SER A 374 5.83 -14.30 0.88
CA SER A 374 5.03 -15.52 0.66
C SER A 374 3.59 -15.27 0.26
N THR A 375 2.96 -14.22 0.78
CA THR A 375 1.56 -13.91 0.53
C THR A 375 1.33 -12.41 0.55
N TRP A 376 0.27 -11.98 -0.13
CA TRP A 376 -0.17 -10.58 -0.11
C TRP A 376 -1.00 -10.32 1.14
N ARG A 377 -0.64 -9.25 1.87
CA ARG A 377 -1.27 -8.89 3.13
C ARG A 377 -1.81 -7.48 3.10
N LEU A 378 -3.03 -7.31 3.60
CA LEU A 378 -3.71 -6.03 3.75
C LEU A 378 -3.17 -5.29 4.97
N VAL A 379 -2.23 -4.39 4.76
CA VAL A 379 -1.60 -3.64 5.86
C VAL A 379 -2.37 -2.37 6.18
N GLY A 380 -3.05 -1.80 5.19
CA GLY A 380 -3.73 -0.53 5.30
C GLY A 380 -5.04 -0.48 4.53
N ILE A 381 -5.89 0.47 4.92
CA ILE A 381 -7.15 0.79 4.23
C ILE A 381 -7.11 2.27 3.88
N VAL A 382 -7.33 2.64 2.62
CA VAL A 382 -7.31 4.05 2.17
C VAL A 382 -8.32 4.85 3.01
N SER A 383 -7.86 5.91 3.68
CA SER A 383 -8.69 6.69 4.60
C SER A 383 -8.86 8.13 4.13
N TRP A 384 -7.77 8.89 4.09
CA TRP A 384 -7.78 10.31 3.74
C TRP A 384 -6.39 10.78 3.27
N GLY A 385 -6.33 12.01 2.76
CA GLY A 385 -5.10 12.69 2.34
C GLY A 385 -5.37 14.17 2.15
N GLN A 386 -4.31 14.98 2.02
CA GLN A 386 -4.42 16.38 1.63
C GLN A 386 -4.06 16.48 0.15
N GLY A 387 -5.04 16.84 -0.68
CA GLY A 387 -4.87 16.77 -2.14
C GLY A 387 -4.74 15.33 -2.63
N CYS A 388 -4.20 15.17 -3.82
CA CYS A 388 -3.79 13.87 -4.36
C CYS A 388 -2.42 14.04 -5.00
N ALA A 389 -1.43 13.24 -4.57
CA ALA A 389 -0.09 13.24 -5.13
C ALA A 389 0.65 14.58 -5.03
N GLU A 390 0.32 15.38 -4.00
CA GLU A 390 1.00 16.63 -3.69
C GLU A 390 2.32 16.37 -2.93
N PRO A 391 3.37 17.18 -3.16
CA PRO A 391 4.60 17.09 -2.39
C PRO A 391 4.33 17.22 -0.88
N ASN A 392 4.99 16.40 -0.07
CA ASN A 392 4.85 16.31 1.38
C ASN A 392 3.44 16.00 1.90
N HIS A 393 2.53 15.50 1.05
CA HIS A 393 1.19 15.08 1.44
C HIS A 393 0.90 13.63 0.99
N PRO A 394 1.61 12.63 1.54
CA PRO A 394 1.40 11.22 1.21
C PRO A 394 0.06 10.69 1.75
N GLY A 395 -0.56 9.73 1.08
CA GLY A 395 -1.80 9.10 1.54
C GLY A 395 -1.76 8.57 2.97
N VAL A 396 -2.87 8.78 3.70
CA VAL A 396 -3.08 8.28 5.06
C VAL A 396 -4.07 7.12 5.05
N TYR A 397 -3.65 6.03 5.66
CA TYR A 397 -4.34 4.76 5.68
C TYR A 397 -4.69 4.37 7.11
N THR A 398 -5.75 3.61 7.31
CA THR A 398 -6.00 2.96 8.60
C THR A 398 -5.02 1.80 8.81
N ASN A 399 -4.40 1.71 9.97
CA ASN A 399 -3.48 0.63 10.34
C ASN A 399 -4.24 -0.66 10.68
N VAL A 400 -4.23 -1.65 9.77
CA VAL A 400 -4.98 -2.91 9.96
C VAL A 400 -4.44 -3.72 11.12
N ALA A 401 -3.13 -3.69 11.38
CA ALA A 401 -2.52 -4.43 12.48
C ALA A 401 -3.07 -4.01 13.86
N GLN A 402 -3.39 -2.71 14.02
CA GLN A 402 -3.98 -2.18 15.26
C GLN A 402 -5.45 -2.58 15.45
N LEU A 403 -6.07 -3.18 14.44
CA LEU A 403 -7.50 -3.50 14.40
C LEU A 403 -7.78 -4.99 14.30
N LEU A 404 -6.74 -5.83 14.27
CA LEU A 404 -6.88 -7.29 14.25
C LEU A 404 -7.81 -7.83 15.35
N PRO A 405 -7.74 -7.39 16.63
CA PRO A 405 -8.65 -7.90 17.66
C PRO A 405 -10.13 -7.65 17.32
N TRP A 406 -10.45 -6.48 16.78
CA TRP A 406 -11.81 -6.14 16.37
C TRP A 406 -12.24 -6.93 15.14
N ILE A 407 -11.38 -7.05 14.12
CA ILE A 407 -11.67 -7.84 12.92
C ILE A 407 -12.01 -9.27 13.32
N HIS A 408 -11.15 -9.91 14.12
CA HIS A 408 -11.37 -11.28 14.56
C HIS A 408 -12.63 -11.44 15.41
N GLN A 409 -12.95 -10.47 16.27
CA GLN A 409 -14.19 -10.49 17.06
C GLN A 409 -15.43 -10.44 16.17
N VAL A 410 -15.47 -9.54 15.18
CA VAL A 410 -16.62 -9.38 14.29
C VAL A 410 -16.79 -10.58 13.36
N THR A 411 -15.70 -11.07 12.78
CA THR A 411 -15.78 -12.18 11.81
C THR A 411 -16.03 -13.55 12.45
N GLN A 412 -15.93 -13.67 13.78
CA GLN A 412 -16.27 -14.89 14.51
C GLN A 412 -17.78 -15.02 14.76
N VAL A 413 -18.53 -13.94 14.67
CA VAL A 413 -19.99 -13.96 14.75
C VAL A 413 -20.51 -14.16 13.34
N SER A 414 -21.11 -15.31 13.03
CA SER A 414 -21.75 -15.51 11.71
C SER A 414 -22.75 -14.37 11.45
N PRO A 415 -22.73 -13.74 10.25
CA PRO A 415 -23.79 -12.80 9.88
C PRO A 415 -25.15 -13.51 9.97
N ALA A 416 -26.13 -12.84 10.59
CA ALA A 416 -27.48 -13.37 10.78
C ALA A 416 -28.32 -13.34 9.49
#